data_AF-A0A5B2TK46-F1
#
_entry.id   AF-A0A5B2TK46-F1
#
_cell.length_a   1.000
_cell.length_b   1.000
_cell.length_c   1.000
_cell.angle_alpha   90.00
_cell.angle_beta   90.00
_cell.angle_gamma   90.00
#
_symmetry.space_group_name_H-M   'P 1'
#
loop_
_entity.id
_entity.type
_entity.pdbx_description
1 polymer ?
#
loop_
_entity_poly.entity_id
_entity_poly.type
_entity_poly.pdbx_seq_one_letter_code
_entity_poly.pdbx_strand_id
1 'polypeptide(L)'
;MDLLRRDVVLLLLLAMPASAQEVRVLPLGEAECVELSARLARNARAWRDPARGLAAEGRRLCRDGYFRAGVAKLRRAVRATQGGADTARP
;
A
#
# COMPACT_ATOMS: atom_id res chain seq x y z
N MET A 1 17.54 -22.41 48.15
CA MET A 1 17.21 -21.15 47.42
C MET A 1 16.81 -21.38 45.95
N ASP A 2 16.85 -22.62 45.44
CA ASP A 2 16.47 -22.91 44.04
C ASP A 2 14.97 -22.94 43.75
N LEU A 3 14.12 -23.23 44.74
CA LEU A 3 12.65 -23.20 44.58
C LEU A 3 12.15 -21.78 44.31
N LEU A 4 12.60 -20.81 45.12
CA LEU A 4 12.23 -19.39 44.97
C LEU A 4 12.63 -18.82 43.59
N ARG A 5 13.79 -19.23 43.06
CA ARG A 5 14.25 -18.84 41.72
C ARG A 5 13.35 -19.41 40.62
N ARG A 6 12.84 -20.63 40.80
CA ARG A 6 11.99 -21.32 39.84
C ARG A 6 10.58 -20.70 39.78
N ASP A 7 10.03 -20.35 40.95
CA ASP A 7 8.74 -19.65 41.05
C ASP A 7 8.78 -18.25 40.43
N VAL A 8 9.88 -17.51 40.66
CA VAL A 8 10.07 -16.17 40.06
C VAL A 8 10.15 -16.26 38.53
N VAL A 9 10.85 -17.25 37.99
CA VAL A 9 10.91 -17.48 36.52
C VAL A 9 9.54 -17.86 35.95
N LEU A 10 8.76 -18.68 36.66
CA LEU A 10 7.41 -19.06 36.24
C LEU A 10 6.45 -17.86 36.25
N LEU A 11 6.53 -17.00 37.27
CA LEU A 11 5.77 -15.75 37.37
C LEU A 11 6.15 -14.77 36.25
N LEU A 12 7.44 -14.65 35.91
CA LEU A 12 7.91 -13.81 34.81
C LEU A 12 7.42 -14.30 33.44
N LEU A 13 7.36 -15.62 33.23
CA LEU A 13 6.87 -16.21 31.98
C LEU A 13 5.35 -16.03 31.82
N LEU A 14 4.57 -16.09 32.91
CA LEU A 14 3.13 -15.86 32.90
C LEU A 14 2.75 -14.38 32.72
N ALA A 15 3.66 -13.46 33.04
CA ALA A 15 3.46 -12.02 32.89
C ALA A 15 3.75 -11.50 31.48
N MET A 16 4.16 -12.35 30.53
CA MET A 16 4.35 -11.95 29.13
C MET A 16 2.98 -11.59 28.53
N PRO A 17 2.72 -10.30 28.21
CA PRO A 17 1.51 -9.95 27.52
C PRO A 17 1.62 -10.58 26.13
N ALA A 18 0.68 -11.46 25.80
CA ALA A 18 0.43 -11.84 24.43
C ALA A 18 0.01 -10.55 23.71
N SER A 19 0.98 -9.86 23.11
CA SER A 19 0.72 -8.71 22.26
C SER A 19 0.06 -9.26 21.01
N ALA A 20 -1.26 -9.40 21.08
CA ALA A 20 -2.14 -9.62 19.95
C ALA A 20 -1.98 -8.40 19.03
N GLN A 21 -0.95 -8.42 18.18
CA GLN A 21 -0.87 -7.51 17.07
C GLN A 21 -2.08 -7.83 16.20
N GLU A 22 -3.07 -6.94 16.19
CA GLU A 22 -4.12 -6.93 15.18
C GLU A 22 -3.43 -6.81 13.82
N VAL A 23 -3.11 -7.95 13.21
CA VAL A 23 -2.74 -8.03 11.80
C VAL A 23 -4.02 -7.68 11.05
N ARG A 24 -4.28 -6.39 10.85
CA ARG A 24 -5.29 -5.94 9.90
C ARG A 24 -4.82 -6.43 8.54
N VAL A 25 -5.41 -7.53 8.08
CA VAL A 25 -5.25 -8.01 6.72
C VAL A 25 -5.89 -6.96 5.82
N LEU A 26 -5.12 -5.93 5.49
CA LEU A 26 -5.54 -4.94 4.53
C LEU A 26 -5.77 -5.69 3.20
N PRO A 27 -6.95 -5.59 2.57
CA PRO A 27 -7.23 -6.34 1.36
C PRO A 27 -6.13 -6.04 0.34
N LEU A 28 -5.52 -7.11 -0.18
CA LEU A 28 -4.38 -7.06 -1.10
C LEU A 28 -4.71 -6.09 -2.26
N GLY A 29 -4.18 -4.86 -2.19
CA GLY A 29 -4.37 -3.83 -3.21
C GLY A 29 -5.03 -2.53 -2.75
N GLU A 30 -5.65 -2.44 -1.57
CA GLU A 30 -6.23 -1.17 -1.09
C GLU A 30 -5.15 -0.14 -0.75
N ALA A 31 -4.14 -0.49 0.05
CA ALA A 31 -2.99 0.38 0.31
C ALA A 31 -2.31 0.82 -0.99
N GLU A 32 -2.19 -0.10 -1.95
CA GLU A 32 -1.55 0.19 -3.22
C GLU A 32 -2.39 1.15 -4.08
N CYS A 33 -3.71 1.01 -4.07
CA CYS A 33 -4.63 1.97 -4.68
C CYS A 33 -4.45 3.38 -4.10
N VAL A 34 -4.33 3.51 -2.77
CA VAL A 34 -4.09 4.79 -2.09
C VAL A 34 -2.74 5.37 -2.49
N GLU A 35 -1.68 4.57 -2.42
CA GLU A 35 -0.31 4.99 -2.74
C GLU A 35 -0.20 5.50 -4.19
N LEU A 36 -0.67 4.70 -5.15
CA LEU A 36 -0.60 5.05 -6.57
C LEU A 36 -1.45 6.28 -6.89
N SER A 37 -2.63 6.40 -6.29
CA SER A 37 -3.50 7.56 -6.46
C SER A 37 -2.84 8.84 -5.93
N ALA A 38 -2.22 8.76 -4.74
CA ALA A 38 -1.49 9.88 -4.15
C ALA A 38 -0.28 10.28 -5.00
N ARG A 39 0.44 9.30 -5.55
CA ARG A 39 1.59 9.55 -6.46
C ARG A 39 1.15 10.26 -7.73
N LEU A 40 0.03 9.87 -8.32
CA LEU A 40 -0.54 10.53 -9.51
C LEU A 40 -1.04 11.94 -9.20
N ALA A 41 -1.66 12.17 -8.04
CA ALA A 41 -2.13 13.50 -7.64
C ALA A 41 -0.98 14.52 -7.54
N ARG A 42 0.21 14.07 -7.10
CA ARG A 42 1.42 14.91 -7.03
C ARG A 42 2.14 15.08 -8.38
N ASN A 43 1.71 14.38 -9.44
CA ASN A 43 2.38 14.42 -10.73
C ASN A 43 1.59 15.25 -11.75
N ALA A 44 2.11 16.42 -12.12
CA ALA A 44 1.47 17.30 -13.08
C ALA A 44 1.21 16.64 -14.46
N ARG A 45 2.04 15.67 -14.88
CA ARG A 45 1.86 14.92 -16.13
C ARG A 45 0.70 13.93 -16.06
N ALA A 46 0.24 13.54 -14.87
CA ALA A 46 -0.92 12.68 -14.69
C ALA A 46 -2.24 13.36 -15.12
N TRP A 47 -2.24 14.68 -15.29
CA TRP A 47 -3.40 15.43 -15.79
C TRP A 47 -3.47 15.51 -17.32
N ARG A 48 -2.46 15.00 -18.02
CA ARG A 48 -2.44 14.91 -19.48
C ARG A 48 -2.90 13.53 -19.93
N ASP A 49 -3.50 13.47 -21.10
CA ASP A 49 -3.81 12.19 -21.71
C ASP A 49 -2.54 11.51 -22.22
N PRO A 50 -2.46 10.16 -22.15
CA PRO A 50 -3.51 9.21 -21.73
C PRO A 50 -3.53 8.93 -20.21
N ALA A 51 -2.63 9.53 -19.43
CA ALA A 51 -2.49 9.25 -18.00
C ALA A 51 -3.74 9.63 -17.19
N ARG A 52 -4.40 10.74 -17.56
CA ARG A 52 -5.61 11.24 -16.89
C ARG A 52 -6.76 10.22 -16.92
N GLY A 53 -7.09 9.71 -18.11
CA GLY A 53 -8.16 8.72 -18.27
C GLY A 53 -7.87 7.41 -17.52
N LEU A 54 -6.63 6.91 -17.62
CA LEU A 54 -6.19 5.72 -16.88
C LEU A 54 -6.27 5.90 -15.36
N ALA A 55 -5.90 7.09 -14.86
CA ALA A 55 -5.94 7.41 -13.45
C ALA A 55 -7.38 7.54 -12.93
N ALA A 56 -8.28 8.16 -13.71
CA ALA A 56 -9.69 8.30 -13.34
C ALA A 56 -10.38 6.93 -13.24
N GLU A 57 -10.21 6.09 -14.25
CA GLU A 57 -10.80 4.75 -14.25
C GLU A 57 -10.19 3.85 -13.16
N GLY A 58 -8.87 3.93 -12.95
CA GLY A 58 -8.20 3.20 -11.87
C GLY A 58 -8.74 3.57 -10.48
N ARG A 59 -8.95 4.87 -10.22
CA ARG A 59 -9.54 5.34 -8.95
C ARG A 59 -10.98 4.88 -8.76
N ARG A 60 -11.77 4.83 -9.83
CA ARG A 60 -13.14 4.33 -9.79
C ARG A 60 -13.16 2.84 -9.42
N LEU A 61 -12.37 2.03 -10.12
CA LEU A 61 -12.25 0.59 -9.82
C LEU A 61 -11.80 0.32 -8.38
N CYS A 62 -10.83 1.08 -7.87
CA CYS A 62 -10.40 0.97 -6.47
C CYS A 62 -11.53 1.32 -5.49
N ARG A 63 -12.34 2.34 -5.78
CA ARG A 63 -13.49 2.74 -4.96
C ARG A 63 -14.59 1.68 -4.95
N ASP A 64 -14.77 1.01 -6.08
CA ASP A 64 -15.77 -0.05 -6.25
C ASP A 64 -15.30 -1.41 -5.69
N GLY A 65 -14.11 -1.48 -5.07
CA GLY A 65 -13.55 -2.70 -4.48
C GLY A 65 -12.80 -3.61 -5.46
N TYR A 66 -12.70 -3.24 -6.74
CA TYR A 66 -11.95 -3.96 -7.77
C TYR A 66 -10.44 -3.65 -7.70
N PHE A 67 -9.82 -3.87 -6.54
CA PHE A 67 -8.45 -3.42 -6.24
C PHE A 67 -7.41 -3.90 -7.26
N ARG A 68 -7.43 -5.17 -7.67
CA ARG A 68 -6.46 -5.70 -8.65
C ARG A 68 -6.54 -4.99 -10.01
N ALA A 69 -7.76 -4.77 -10.51
CA ALA A 69 -7.99 -4.08 -11.78
C ALA A 69 -7.64 -2.58 -11.65
N GLY A 70 -8.03 -1.95 -10.54
CA GLY A 70 -7.70 -0.57 -10.22
C GLY A 70 -6.19 -0.32 -10.16
N VAL A 71 -5.46 -1.12 -9.39
CA VAL A 71 -3.99 -1.08 -9.30
C VAL A 71 -3.35 -1.24 -10.67
N ALA A 72 -3.78 -2.22 -11.48
CA ALA A 72 -3.24 -2.43 -12.82
C ALA A 72 -3.41 -1.18 -13.71
N LYS A 73 -4.56 -0.51 -13.61
CA LYS A 73 -4.85 0.73 -14.37
C LYS A 73 -4.03 1.92 -13.85
N LEU A 74 -3.93 2.08 -12.53
CA LEU A 74 -3.12 3.14 -11.90
C LEU A 74 -1.63 2.98 -12.22
N ARG A 75 -1.09 1.74 -12.20
CA ARG A 75 0.29 1.47 -12.63
C ARG A 75 0.52 1.85 -14.09
N ARG A 76 -0.47 1.60 -14.98
CA ARG A 76 -0.41 2.07 -16.39
C ARG A 76 -0.41 3.59 -16.48
N ALA A 77 -1.24 4.28 -15.69
CA ALA A 77 -1.24 5.74 -15.63
C ALA A 77 0.13 6.28 -15.19
N VAL A 78 0.72 5.70 -14.14
CA VAL A 78 2.06 6.08 -13.66
C VAL A 78 3.12 5.87 -14.74
N ARG A 79 3.09 4.76 -15.49
CA ARG A 79 4.00 4.55 -16.63
C ARG A 79 3.78 5.59 -17.74
N ALA A 80 2.54 5.94 -18.06
CA ALA A 80 2.24 6.97 -19.06
C ALA A 80 2.82 8.35 -18.69
N THR A 81 2.95 8.67 -17.40
CA THR A 81 3.63 9.92 -16.96
C THR A 81 5.15 9.89 -17.13
N GLN A 82 5.74 8.70 -17.18
CA GLN A 82 7.18 8.47 -17.28
C GLN A 82 7.64 8.32 -18.73
N GLY A 83 6.83 7.72 -19.61
CA GLY A 83 7.16 7.50 -21.03
C GLY A 83 7.40 8.76 -21.88
N GLY A 84 7.12 9.95 -21.35
CA GLY A 84 7.54 11.22 -21.96
C GLY A 84 8.86 11.80 -21.41
N ALA A 85 9.51 11.13 -20.45
CA ALA A 85 10.81 11.54 -19.89
C ALA A 85 12.00 10.95 -20.65
N ASP A 86 11.83 9.79 -21.30
CA ASP A 86 12.93 9.08 -21.97
C ASP A 86 13.30 9.66 -23.35
N THR A 87 12.48 10.54 -23.93
CA THR A 87 12.77 11.22 -25.21
C THR A 87 13.46 12.58 -25.05
N ALA A 88 13.89 12.95 -23.84
CA ALA A 88 14.52 14.23 -23.55
C ALA A 88 15.94 14.07 -22.95
N ARG A 89 16.72 13.11 -23.46
CA ARG A 89 18.16 12.99 -23.15
C ARG A 89 18.96 13.34 -24.42
N PRO A 90 19.69 14.47 -24.46
CA PRO A 90 20.58 14.82 -25.56
C PRO A 90 21.81 13.89 -25.62
#